data_AF-A0A1H9X5F7-F1
#
_entry.id   AF-A0A1H9X5F7-F1
#
_cell.length_a   1.000
_cell.length_b   1.000
_cell.length_c   1.000
_cell.angle_alpha   90.00
_cell.angle_beta   90.00
_cell.angle_gamma   90.00
#
_symmetry.space_group_name_H-M   'P 1'
#
loop_
_entity.id
_entity.type
_entity.pdbx_description
1 polymer ?
#
loop_
_entity_poly.entity_id
_entity_poly.type
_entity_poly.pdbx_seq_one_letter_code
_entity_poly.pdbx_strand_id
1 'polypeptide(L)'
;MTSPHDVLTNTADRPRGSDFARLTKELKAAGPLNRRRGCYLLRMAVNALLLGAIAVTLVMLDDSWWQLVTAAVLAVASTQLAFIGHDAGHRQIFRSHRHNNIVGYLHGSLTGISYQWWVAKHNRHHANPDHEDHDPVSRSMPSPSVTPRPLRHSYAQVLRHLHDAGTALRHPAR
;
A
#
# COMPACT_ATOMS: atom_id res chain seq x y z
N MET A 1 -34.92 -7.37 52.20
CA MET A 1 -33.97 -6.24 52.25
C MET A 1 -32.65 -6.77 51.69
N THR A 2 -32.48 -6.69 50.37
CA THR A 2 -31.31 -7.18 49.61
C THR A 2 -30.90 -6.03 48.70
N SER A 3 -29.69 -5.51 48.91
CA SER A 3 -29.17 -4.32 48.23
C SER A 3 -28.93 -4.58 46.73
N PRO A 4 -29.31 -3.67 45.82
CA PRO A 4 -29.09 -3.80 44.37
C PRO A 4 -27.63 -3.58 43.88
N HIS A 5 -26.62 -3.59 44.74
CA HIS A 5 -25.25 -3.21 44.37
C HIS A 5 -24.33 -4.35 43.93
N ASP A 6 -24.84 -5.58 43.82
CA ASP A 6 -24.06 -6.76 43.37
C ASP A 6 -23.88 -6.86 41.84
N VAL A 7 -24.10 -5.78 41.08
CA VAL A 7 -23.83 -5.73 39.62
C VAL A 7 -22.47 -5.09 39.33
N LEU A 8 -21.43 -5.45 40.09
CA LEU A 8 -20.05 -5.01 39.84
C LEU A 8 -19.05 -6.15 39.63
N THR A 9 -19.52 -7.37 39.40
CA THR A 9 -18.65 -8.52 39.09
C THR A 9 -18.90 -9.02 37.68
N ASN A 10 -18.12 -8.50 36.73
CA ASN A 10 -17.22 -9.30 35.88
C ASN A 10 -16.71 -8.48 34.68
N THR A 11 -15.83 -7.51 34.91
CA THR A 11 -14.93 -6.96 33.87
C THR A 11 -13.60 -7.72 33.81
N ALA A 12 -13.51 -8.86 34.48
CA ALA A 12 -12.28 -9.62 34.69
C ALA A 12 -12.15 -10.83 33.76
N ASP A 13 -12.53 -10.71 32.49
CA ASP A 13 -12.05 -11.63 31.44
C ASP A 13 -12.20 -11.06 30.01
N ARG A 14 -11.68 -9.85 29.76
CA ARG A 14 -11.43 -9.45 28.37
C ARG A 14 -10.06 -10.00 27.95
N PRO A 15 -9.98 -10.88 26.92
CA PRO A 15 -8.72 -11.39 26.44
C PRO A 15 -7.79 -10.22 26.11
N ARG A 16 -6.55 -10.25 26.62
CA ARG A 16 -5.51 -9.25 26.34
C ARG A 16 -5.11 -9.28 24.87
N GLY A 17 -5.87 -8.59 24.02
CA GLY A 17 -5.57 -8.38 22.61
C GLY A 17 -6.44 -7.26 22.06
N SER A 18 -5.85 -6.36 21.26
CA SER A 18 -6.62 -5.28 20.61
C SER A 18 -7.73 -5.88 19.74
N ASP A 19 -8.91 -5.26 19.70
CA ASP A 19 -10.03 -5.69 18.83
C ASP A 19 -9.61 -5.87 17.37
N PHE A 20 -8.63 -5.07 16.90
CA PHE A 20 -7.99 -5.21 15.60
C PHE A 20 -7.35 -6.60 15.37
N ALA A 21 -6.70 -7.16 16.38
CA ALA A 21 -6.05 -8.47 16.28
C ALA A 21 -7.07 -9.60 16.20
N ARG A 22 -8.21 -9.46 16.91
CA ARG A 22 -9.35 -10.38 16.81
C ARG A 22 -9.98 -10.31 15.42
N LEU A 23 -10.32 -9.11 14.95
CA LEU A 23 -10.88 -8.87 13.62
C LEU A 23 -9.96 -9.41 12.51
N THR A 24 -8.65 -9.20 12.64
CA THR A 24 -7.66 -9.72 11.69
C THR A 24 -7.64 -11.25 11.65
N LYS A 25 -7.83 -11.94 12.80
CA LYS A 25 -7.93 -13.41 12.83
C LYS A 25 -9.21 -13.90 12.14
N GLU A 26 -10.34 -13.25 12.42
CA GLU A 26 -11.64 -13.56 11.79
C GLU A 26 -11.58 -13.36 10.26
N LEU A 27 -11.02 -12.24 9.79
CA LEU A 27 -10.79 -11.98 8.36
C LEU A 27 -9.85 -12.97 7.69
N LYS A 28 -8.79 -13.40 8.37
CA LYS A 28 -7.88 -14.43 7.86
C LYS A 28 -8.59 -15.78 7.72
N ALA A 29 -9.42 -16.14 8.71
CA ALA A 29 -10.19 -17.38 8.68
C ALA A 29 -11.25 -17.40 7.57
N ALA A 30 -11.92 -16.27 7.34
CA ALA A 30 -12.91 -16.14 6.27
C ALA A 30 -12.29 -16.26 4.86
N GLY A 31 -10.99 -16.00 4.72
CA GLY A 31 -10.28 -16.12 3.44
C GLY A 31 -10.34 -14.94 2.43
N PRO A 32 -11.00 -13.77 2.66
CA PRO A 32 -10.87 -12.61 1.77
C PRO A 32 -9.42 -12.19 1.51
N LEU A 33 -8.53 -12.45 2.47
CA LEU A 33 -7.11 -12.11 2.40
C LEU A 33 -6.27 -13.12 1.59
N ASN A 34 -6.90 -14.17 1.06
CA ASN A 34 -6.22 -15.14 0.20
C ASN A 34 -5.85 -14.50 -1.14
N ARG A 35 -4.64 -14.80 -1.60
CA ARG A 35 -4.07 -14.21 -2.83
C ARG A 35 -4.72 -14.82 -4.06
N ARG A 36 -5.36 -13.99 -4.88
CA ARG A 36 -6.07 -14.41 -6.11
C ARG A 36 -5.15 -14.34 -7.34
N ARG A 37 -4.12 -15.18 -7.40
CA ARG A 37 -3.10 -15.15 -8.47
C ARG A 37 -3.70 -15.33 -9.87
N GLY A 38 -4.67 -16.23 -10.02
CA GLY A 38 -5.35 -16.45 -11.30
C GLY A 38 -6.06 -15.20 -11.82
N CYS A 39 -6.73 -14.45 -10.92
CA CYS A 39 -7.35 -13.17 -11.29
C CYS A 39 -6.32 -12.14 -11.75
N TYR A 40 -5.15 -12.05 -11.09
CA TYR A 40 -4.08 -11.16 -11.55
C TYR A 40 -3.49 -11.57 -12.90
N LEU A 41 -3.27 -12.86 -13.13
CA LEU A 41 -2.81 -13.37 -14.43
C LEU A 41 -3.80 -13.02 -15.55
N LEU A 42 -5.09 -13.23 -15.30
CA LEU A 42 -6.14 -12.85 -16.25
C LEU A 42 -6.15 -11.34 -16.53
N ARG A 43 -6.09 -10.51 -15.47
CA ARG A 43 -6.03 -9.05 -15.62
C ARG A 43 -4.80 -8.60 -16.42
N MET A 44 -3.63 -9.18 -16.14
CA MET A 44 -2.40 -8.90 -16.89
C MET A 44 -2.53 -9.32 -18.36
N ALA A 45 -3.09 -10.50 -18.64
CA ALA A 45 -3.27 -11.00 -20.00
C ALA A 45 -4.24 -10.12 -20.80
N VAL A 46 -5.41 -9.80 -20.23
CA VAL A 46 -6.39 -8.90 -20.85
C VAL A 46 -5.76 -7.54 -21.13
N ASN A 47 -5.02 -6.99 -20.17
CA ASN A 47 -4.39 -5.68 -20.35
C ASN A 47 -3.27 -5.71 -21.41
N ALA A 48 -2.49 -6.79 -21.49
CA ALA A 48 -1.47 -6.97 -22.52
C ALA A 48 -2.09 -7.06 -23.92
N LEU A 49 -3.20 -7.80 -24.07
CA LEU A 49 -3.96 -7.86 -25.31
C LEU A 49 -4.52 -6.48 -25.69
N LEU A 50 -5.03 -5.74 -24.72
CA LEU A 50 -5.56 -4.39 -24.93
C LEU A 50 -4.48 -3.43 -25.42
N LEU A 51 -3.30 -3.45 -24.80
CA LEU A 51 -2.15 -2.64 -25.23
C LEU A 51 -1.69 -3.01 -26.64
N GLY A 52 -1.67 -4.31 -26.97
CA GLY A 52 -1.38 -4.77 -28.33
C GLY A 52 -2.40 -4.27 -29.35
N ALA A 53 -3.69 -4.37 -29.04
CA ALA A 53 -4.77 -3.88 -29.90
C ALA A 53 -4.71 -2.35 -30.08
N ILE A 54 -4.42 -1.59 -29.01
CA ILE A 54 -4.20 -0.14 -29.07
C ILE A 54 -3.02 0.18 -30.00
N ALA A 55 -1.88 -0.50 -29.83
CA ALA A 55 -0.70 -0.26 -30.66
C ALA A 55 -1.00 -0.51 -32.15
N VAL A 56 -1.70 -1.59 -32.50
CA VAL A 56 -2.13 -1.87 -33.87
C VAL A 56 -3.10 -0.78 -34.36
N THR A 57 -4.08 -0.39 -33.54
CA THR A 57 -5.05 0.65 -33.88
C THR A 57 -4.37 1.98 -34.17
N LEU A 58 -3.38 2.38 -33.35
CA LEU A 58 -2.64 3.64 -33.54
C LEU A 58 -1.82 3.66 -34.84
N VAL A 59 -1.36 2.50 -35.32
CA VAL A 59 -0.60 2.40 -36.59
C VAL A 59 -1.54 2.34 -37.80
N MET A 60 -2.72 1.76 -37.63
CA MET A 60 -3.70 1.57 -38.72
C MET A 60 -4.65 2.75 -38.91
N LEU A 61 -4.86 3.58 -37.88
CA LEU A 61 -5.69 4.78 -37.98
C LEU A 61 -4.88 5.95 -38.50
N ASP A 62 -5.38 6.56 -39.57
CA ASP A 62 -4.98 7.90 -40.00
C ASP A 62 -5.61 8.99 -39.09
N ASP A 63 -5.57 10.24 -39.54
CA ASP A 63 -6.06 11.41 -38.82
C ASP A 63 -7.59 11.36 -38.68
N SER A 64 -8.04 10.76 -37.57
CA SER A 64 -9.44 10.38 -37.35
C SER A 64 -9.86 10.62 -35.91
N TRP A 65 -11.12 11.03 -35.72
CA TRP A 65 -11.74 11.19 -34.39
C TRP A 65 -11.71 9.90 -33.55
N TRP A 66 -11.59 8.73 -34.18
CA TRP A 66 -11.43 7.46 -33.47
C TRP A 66 -10.16 7.40 -32.62
N GLN A 67 -9.13 8.21 -32.92
CA GLN A 67 -7.95 8.34 -32.08
C GLN A 67 -8.31 8.78 -30.64
N LEU A 68 -9.36 9.58 -30.45
CA LEU A 68 -9.82 9.96 -29.10
C LEU A 68 -10.37 8.77 -28.32
N VAL A 69 -11.12 7.89 -29.00
CA VAL A 69 -11.61 6.65 -28.38
C VAL A 69 -10.43 5.75 -28.03
N THR A 70 -9.47 5.60 -28.93
CA THR A 70 -8.23 4.85 -28.67
C THR A 70 -7.46 5.43 -27.47
N ALA A 71 -7.36 6.76 -27.35
CA ALA A 71 -6.72 7.42 -26.22
C ALA A 71 -7.47 7.17 -24.89
N ALA A 72 -8.81 7.19 -24.90
CA ALA A 72 -9.61 6.86 -23.72
C ALA A 72 -9.38 5.41 -23.28
N VAL A 73 -9.35 4.47 -24.22
CA VAL A 73 -9.07 3.05 -23.94
C VAL A 73 -7.64 2.87 -23.41
N LEU A 74 -6.66 3.58 -23.98
CA LEU A 74 -5.29 3.60 -23.49
C LEU A 74 -5.19 4.14 -22.06
N ALA A 75 -5.96 5.18 -21.71
CA ALA A 75 -5.99 5.73 -20.35
C ALA A 75 -6.50 4.69 -19.35
N VAL A 76 -7.55 3.94 -19.71
CA VAL A 76 -8.06 2.83 -18.87
C VAL A 76 -7.01 1.72 -18.74
N ALA A 77 -6.40 1.29 -19.85
CA ALA A 77 -5.36 0.25 -19.83
C ALA A 77 -4.15 0.65 -18.98
N SER A 78 -3.72 1.91 -19.09
CA SER A 78 -2.62 2.48 -18.31
C SER A 78 -2.95 2.56 -16.82
N THR A 79 -4.20 2.91 -16.49
CA THR A 79 -4.69 2.90 -15.12
C THR A 79 -4.67 1.48 -14.53
N GLN A 80 -5.05 0.46 -15.31
CA GLN A 80 -4.94 -0.93 -14.88
C GLN A 80 -3.48 -1.36 -14.67
N LEU A 81 -2.55 -0.91 -15.52
CA LEU A 81 -1.12 -1.16 -15.28
C LEU A 81 -0.67 -0.60 -13.94
N ALA A 82 -1.04 0.66 -13.66
CA ALA A 82 -0.70 1.34 -12.42
C ALA A 82 -1.26 0.62 -11.19
N PHE A 83 -2.53 0.19 -11.22
CA PHE A 83 -3.12 -0.56 -10.11
C PHE A 83 -2.45 -1.92 -9.88
N ILE A 84 -2.09 -2.65 -10.94
CA ILE A 84 -1.37 -3.92 -10.78
C ILE A 84 0.02 -3.68 -10.18
N GLY A 85 0.74 -2.63 -10.63
CA GLY A 85 2.02 -2.23 -10.04
C GLY A 85 1.90 -1.82 -8.56
N HIS A 86 0.83 -1.10 -8.22
CA HIS A 86 0.49 -0.71 -6.84
C HIS A 86 0.28 -1.93 -5.94
N ASP A 87 -0.56 -2.87 -6.35
CA ASP A 87 -0.85 -4.08 -5.58
C ASP A 87 0.40 -4.95 -5.41
N ALA A 88 1.30 -4.95 -6.40
CA ALA A 88 2.62 -5.57 -6.27
C ALA A 88 3.46 -4.86 -5.20
N GLY A 89 3.45 -3.52 -5.15
CA GLY A 89 4.05 -2.70 -4.09
C GLY A 89 3.56 -3.06 -2.67
N HIS A 90 2.27 -3.32 -2.52
CA HIS A 90 1.67 -3.80 -1.27
C HIS A 90 1.88 -5.29 -1.02
N ARG A 91 2.60 -5.98 -1.92
CA ARG A 91 2.84 -7.42 -1.85
C ARG A 91 1.52 -8.19 -1.78
N GLN A 92 0.49 -7.80 -2.55
CA GLN A 92 -0.81 -8.47 -2.58
C GLN A 92 -0.85 -9.62 -3.60
N ILE A 93 0.02 -9.59 -4.62
CA ILE A 93 0.03 -10.59 -5.69
C ILE A 93 0.74 -11.88 -5.26
N PHE A 94 2.03 -11.80 -4.87
CA PHE A 94 2.83 -12.96 -4.50
C PHE A 94 3.27 -12.96 -3.04
N ARG A 95 3.58 -14.15 -2.49
CA ARG A 95 4.26 -14.26 -1.19
C ARG A 95 5.71 -13.80 -1.25
N SER A 96 6.38 -14.02 -2.39
CA SER A 96 7.78 -13.65 -2.60
C SER A 96 7.94 -12.17 -2.88
N HIS A 97 8.84 -11.51 -2.15
CA HIS A 97 9.20 -10.12 -2.39
C HIS A 97 9.77 -9.91 -3.80
N ARG A 98 10.64 -10.84 -4.25
CA ARG A 98 11.29 -10.77 -5.56
C ARG A 98 10.27 -10.79 -6.71
N HIS A 99 9.27 -11.67 -6.64
CA HIS A 99 8.25 -11.77 -7.70
C HIS A 99 7.35 -10.54 -7.76
N ASN A 100 6.96 -9.98 -6.62
CA ASN A 100 6.22 -8.72 -6.62
C ASN A 100 7.07 -7.59 -7.20
N ASN A 101 8.36 -7.51 -6.84
CA ASN A 101 9.25 -6.48 -7.40
C ASN A 101 9.38 -6.60 -8.92
N ILE A 102 9.53 -7.81 -9.46
CA ILE A 102 9.61 -8.02 -10.92
C ILE A 102 8.35 -7.48 -11.61
N VAL A 103 7.16 -7.84 -11.09
CA VAL A 103 5.89 -7.33 -11.63
C VAL A 103 5.81 -5.80 -11.49
N GLY A 104 6.17 -5.27 -10.32
CA GLY A 104 6.16 -3.83 -10.05
C GLY A 104 7.09 -3.04 -10.97
N TYR A 105 8.30 -3.55 -11.23
CA TYR A 105 9.23 -2.93 -12.18
C TYR A 105 8.68 -2.94 -13.60
N LEU A 106 8.18 -4.08 -14.08
CA LEU A 106 7.58 -4.18 -15.40
C LEU A 106 6.43 -3.16 -15.58
N HIS A 107 5.52 -3.08 -14.62
CA HIS A 107 4.37 -2.18 -14.70
C HIS A 107 4.76 -0.71 -14.49
N GLY A 108 5.76 -0.44 -13.64
CA GLY A 108 6.35 0.90 -13.48
C GLY A 108 6.99 1.40 -14.78
N SER A 109 7.75 0.54 -15.47
CA SER A 109 8.34 0.87 -16.76
C SER A 109 7.28 1.17 -17.82
N LEU A 110 6.21 0.38 -17.90
CA LEU A 110 5.13 0.59 -18.87
C LEU A 110 4.30 1.86 -18.59
N THR A 111 4.25 2.32 -17.34
CA THR A 111 3.56 3.56 -16.95
C THR A 111 4.47 4.78 -16.91
N GLY A 112 5.78 4.61 -17.16
CA GLY A 112 6.77 5.68 -17.08
C GLY A 112 7.11 6.14 -15.66
N ILE A 113 6.77 5.36 -14.63
CA ILE A 113 6.99 5.70 -13.22
C ILE A 113 8.08 4.79 -12.63
N SER A 114 9.06 5.38 -11.94
CA SER A 114 10.04 4.62 -11.17
C SER A 114 9.37 3.88 -10.01
N TYR A 115 9.31 2.54 -10.10
CA TYR A 115 8.64 1.69 -9.12
C TYR A 115 9.18 1.88 -7.69
N GLN A 116 10.51 1.91 -7.50
CA GLN A 116 11.09 2.05 -6.17
C GLN A 116 10.82 3.43 -5.56
N TRP A 117 10.89 4.48 -6.37
CA TRP A 117 10.55 5.83 -5.92
C TRP A 117 9.08 5.89 -5.48
N TRP A 118 8.19 5.35 -6.32
CA TRP A 118 6.76 5.34 -6.04
C TRP A 118 6.44 4.55 -4.76
N VAL A 119 6.95 3.32 -4.61
CA VAL A 119 6.75 2.51 -3.39
C VAL A 119 7.27 3.22 -2.15
N ALA A 120 8.45 3.85 -2.24
CA ALA A 120 9.03 4.57 -1.11
C ALA A 120 8.19 5.79 -0.69
N LYS A 121 7.69 6.58 -1.66
CA LYS A 121 6.80 7.72 -1.39
C LYS A 121 5.45 7.24 -0.84
N HIS A 122 4.85 6.25 -1.49
CA HIS A 122 3.54 5.71 -1.16
C HIS A 122 3.48 5.07 0.24
N ASN A 123 4.49 4.29 0.61
CA ASN A 123 4.57 3.70 1.96
C ASN A 123 4.72 4.77 3.06
N ARG A 124 5.38 5.90 2.78
CA ARG A 124 5.50 7.00 3.75
C ARG A 124 4.17 7.74 3.93
N HIS A 125 3.43 7.97 2.83
CA HIS A 125 2.09 8.53 2.88
C HIS A 125 1.16 7.64 3.73
N HIS A 126 1.15 6.33 3.50
CA HIS A 126 0.34 5.39 4.31
C HIS A 126 0.80 5.24 5.77
N ALA A 127 2.07 5.52 6.07
CA ALA A 127 2.56 5.52 7.45
C ALA A 127 2.15 6.78 8.21
N ASN A 128 1.91 7.89 7.51
CA ASN A 128 1.54 9.19 8.07
C ASN A 128 0.30 9.79 7.37
N PRO A 129 -0.88 9.13 7.37
CA PRO A 129 -2.09 9.74 6.82
C PRO A 129 -2.40 11.04 7.56
N ASP A 130 -2.76 12.10 6.83
CA ASP A 130 -3.23 13.39 7.36
C ASP A 130 -2.25 14.16 8.27
N HIS A 131 -0.95 13.87 8.19
CA HIS A 131 0.10 14.66 8.86
C HIS A 131 0.84 15.52 7.83
N GLU A 132 0.41 16.77 7.66
CA GLU A 132 0.92 17.71 6.65
C GLU A 132 2.45 17.89 6.69
N ASP A 133 3.08 17.83 7.87
CA ASP A 133 4.53 17.96 8.05
C ASP A 133 5.33 16.69 7.67
N HIS A 134 4.64 15.55 7.53
CA HIS A 134 5.26 14.24 7.38
C HIS A 134 4.73 13.45 6.18
N ASP A 135 3.71 13.96 5.48
CA ASP A 135 3.23 13.44 4.22
C ASP A 135 4.11 13.95 3.06
N PRO A 136 4.87 13.08 2.36
CA PRO A 136 5.67 13.49 1.22
C PRO A 136 4.84 13.83 -0.03
N VAL A 137 3.49 13.85 0.02
CA VAL A 137 2.65 14.31 -1.09
C VAL A 137 3.17 15.63 -1.68
N SER A 138 3.58 16.58 -0.83
CA SER A 138 4.12 17.89 -1.21
C SER A 138 5.53 17.87 -1.84
N ARG A 139 6.27 16.75 -1.79
CA ARG A 139 7.64 16.65 -2.33
C ARG A 139 7.66 15.94 -3.69
N SER A 140 8.17 16.63 -4.72
CA SER A 140 8.42 16.12 -6.07
C SER A 140 9.57 15.09 -6.09
N MET A 141 9.83 14.47 -7.25
CA MET A 141 10.83 13.41 -7.40
C MET A 141 12.20 13.82 -6.80
N PRO A 142 12.83 12.97 -5.96
CA PRO A 142 14.18 13.17 -5.50
C PRO A 142 15.13 12.94 -6.67
N SER A 143 16.13 13.81 -6.77
CA SER A 143 17.26 13.69 -7.68
C SER A 143 17.88 12.28 -7.60
N PRO A 144 18.42 11.72 -8.71
CA PRO A 144 19.11 10.42 -8.73
C PRO A 144 20.26 10.28 -7.71
N SER A 145 20.70 11.36 -7.05
CA SER A 145 21.72 11.35 -6.00
C SER A 145 21.23 10.97 -4.60
N VAL A 146 19.93 10.75 -4.38
CA VAL A 146 19.42 10.38 -3.04
C VAL A 146 19.45 8.87 -2.85
N THR A 147 20.49 8.39 -2.19
CA THR A 147 20.61 6.99 -1.75
C THR A 147 19.48 6.66 -0.76
N PRO A 148 18.69 5.58 -0.95
CA PRO A 148 17.63 5.23 -0.02
C PRO A 148 18.23 4.85 1.35
N ARG A 149 17.91 5.63 2.39
CA ARG A 149 18.29 5.32 3.76
C ARG A 149 17.55 4.05 4.22
N PRO A 150 18.24 3.01 4.73
CA PRO A 150 17.59 1.80 5.18
C PRO A 150 16.62 2.09 6.32
N LEU A 151 15.41 1.51 6.25
CA LEU A 151 14.28 1.63 7.18
C LEU A 151 14.55 1.13 8.62
N ARG A 152 15.81 0.92 9.01
CA ARG A 152 16.19 0.48 10.36
C ARG A 152 16.08 1.59 11.41
N HIS A 153 15.91 2.84 11.00
CA HIS A 153 15.99 4.00 11.90
C HIS A 153 14.65 4.45 12.49
N SER A 154 13.51 4.15 11.87
CA SER A 154 12.21 4.68 12.36
C SER A 154 11.75 4.02 13.66
N TYR A 155 11.88 2.70 13.78
CA TYR A 155 11.50 2.00 15.02
C TYR A 155 12.41 2.35 16.20
N ALA A 156 13.73 2.43 15.98
CA ALA A 156 14.67 2.78 17.04
C ALA A 156 14.48 4.23 17.53
N GLN A 157 14.04 5.14 16.65
CA GLN A 157 13.82 6.53 17.00
C GLN A 157 12.51 6.73 17.79
N VAL A 158 11.44 6.00 17.41
CA VAL A 158 10.19 5.97 18.18
C VAL A 158 10.39 5.30 19.55
N LEU A 159 11.13 4.19 19.62
CA LEU A 159 11.41 3.51 20.88
C LEU A 159 12.27 4.35 21.83
N ARG A 160 13.24 5.12 21.30
CA ARG A 160 13.99 6.08 22.12
C ARG A 160 13.08 7.19 22.65
N HIS A 161 12.22 7.75 21.81
CA HIS A 161 11.30 8.81 22.24
C HIS A 161 10.32 8.32 23.32
N LEU A 162 9.82 7.09 23.20
CA LEU A 162 8.96 6.47 24.20
C LEU A 162 9.71 6.11 25.49
N HIS A 163 10.98 5.72 25.39
CA HIS A 163 11.85 5.49 26.54
C HIS A 163 12.09 6.80 27.30
N ASP A 164 12.46 7.87 26.59
CA ASP A 164 12.76 9.19 27.14
C ASP A 164 11.52 9.81 27.81
N ALA A 165 10.36 9.72 27.14
CA ALA A 165 9.07 10.14 27.70
C ALA A 165 8.67 9.32 28.94
N GLY A 166 8.97 8.01 28.94
CA GLY A 166 8.75 7.13 30.08
C GLY A 166 9.66 7.41 31.28
N THR A 167 10.91 7.83 31.04
CA THR A 167 11.83 8.27 32.11
C THR A 167 11.43 9.61 32.73
N ALA A 168 10.92 10.55 31.93
CA ALA A 168 10.43 11.84 32.43
C ALA A 168 9.25 11.70 33.40
N LEU A 169 8.41 10.66 33.23
CA LEU A 169 7.27 10.38 34.10
C LEU A 169 7.62 9.60 35.39
N ARG A 170 8.85 9.08 35.52
CA ARG A 170 9.29 8.32 36.71
C ARG A 170 10.02 9.15 37.76
N HIS A 171 10.49 10.34 37.39
CA HIS A 171 11.14 11.27 38.30
C HIS A 171 10.49 12.66 38.19
N PRO A 172 9.33 12.88 38.84
CA PRO A 172 8.86 14.24 39.03
C PRO A 172 9.92 14.98 39.87
N ALA A 173 10.45 16.07 39.33
CA ALA A 173 11.34 16.97 40.04
C ALA A 173 10.67 17.40 41.36
N ARG A 174 11.42 17.29 42.46
CA ARG A 174 11.03 17.81 43.78
C ARG A 174 10.92 19.33 43.75
#